data_AF-A0A962ELJ2-F1
#
_entry.id   AF-A0A962ELJ2-F1
#
_cell.length_a   1.000
_cell.length_b   1.000
_cell.length_c   1.000
_cell.angle_alpha   90.00
_cell.angle_beta   90.00
_cell.angle_gamma   90.00
#
_symmetry.space_group_name_H-M   'P 1'
#
loop_
_entity.id
_entity.type
_entity.pdbx_description
1 polymer ?
#
loop_
_entity_poly.entity_id
_entity_poly.type
_entity_poly.pdbx_seq_one_letter_code
_entity_poly.pdbx_strand_id
1 'polypeptide(L)'
;MKNSLSIEPVESGAYYRSLVEQYGSALLLLDCNAVREQYRQLREALPGVDFFYAIKSLPHPDVLDTLVQEGAGFDIATSGEIEIVRQLPISPRRTIHTHPIKRNKDIRDALRFGCTTFVVDNIEEIKKFADFKHRVGLLLRICFRNPNATVDLSKKFGCPPEEALTLLHECKRLGLHVKGFSFHVGSQCQTAESHVEAIKSCKALFERIAEDDTIDPPSILDIGGGFPVNYNDNQVSILDFCQPIRAALAELPPYVRAIAEPGRF
;
A
#
# COMPACT_ATOMS: atom_id res chain seq x y z
N MET A 1 -32.20 -14.74 -11.49
CA MET A 1 -32.23 -13.32 -11.90
C MET A 1 -31.10 -13.09 -12.87
N LYS A 2 -31.40 -12.68 -14.10
CA LYS A 2 -30.37 -12.34 -15.10
C LYS A 2 -29.82 -10.96 -14.72
N ASN A 3 -28.53 -10.86 -14.43
CA ASN A 3 -27.86 -9.56 -14.32
C ASN A 3 -27.84 -8.93 -15.72
N SER A 4 -28.87 -8.17 -16.06
CA SER A 4 -28.82 -7.30 -17.23
C SER A 4 -28.05 -6.04 -16.82
N LEU A 5 -26.84 -5.90 -17.32
CA LEU A 5 -26.17 -4.60 -17.40
C LEU A 5 -26.99 -3.75 -18.39
N SER A 6 -27.82 -2.84 -17.88
CA SER A 6 -28.42 -1.80 -18.70
C SER A 6 -27.38 -0.70 -18.90
N ILE A 7 -26.81 -0.65 -20.10
CA ILE A 7 -25.99 0.48 -20.54
C ILE A 7 -26.98 1.54 -21.00
N GLU A 8 -27.14 2.61 -20.22
CA GLU A 8 -27.83 3.79 -20.72
C GLU A 8 -26.99 4.41 -21.86
N PRO A 9 -27.59 4.71 -23.02
CA PRO A 9 -26.88 5.35 -24.10
C PRO A 9 -26.65 6.81 -23.72
N VAL A 10 -25.52 7.09 -23.09
CA VAL A 10 -24.98 8.46 -23.06
C VAL A 10 -24.57 8.80 -24.51
N GLU A 11 -24.71 10.06 -24.91
CA GLU A 11 -24.30 10.60 -26.22
C GLU A 11 -22.88 10.18 -26.66
N SER A 12 -22.05 9.69 -25.72
CA SER A 12 -20.72 9.08 -25.90
C SER A 12 -20.67 7.75 -26.67
N GLY A 13 -21.78 7.07 -26.94
CA GLY A 13 -21.77 5.77 -27.62
C GLY A 13 -21.14 5.81 -29.02
N ALA A 14 -21.26 6.93 -29.74
CA ALA A 14 -20.66 7.11 -31.06
C ALA A 14 -19.13 7.21 -30.99
N TYR A 15 -18.59 7.94 -30.01
CA TYR A 15 -17.15 8.09 -29.78
C TYR A 15 -16.47 6.74 -29.52
N TYR A 16 -17.05 5.92 -28.63
CA TYR A 16 -16.49 4.60 -28.34
C TYR A 16 -16.57 3.65 -29.54
N ARG A 17 -17.66 3.72 -30.33
CA ARG A 17 -17.77 2.94 -31.57
C ARG A 17 -16.72 3.35 -32.60
N SER A 18 -16.45 4.64 -32.79
CA SER A 18 -15.40 5.08 -33.72
C SER A 18 -14.01 4.61 -33.29
N LEU A 19 -13.73 4.56 -31.99
CA LEU A 19 -12.47 4.01 -31.49
C LEU A 19 -12.36 2.50 -31.74
N VAL A 20 -13.45 1.75 -31.58
CA VAL A 20 -13.48 0.31 -31.91
C VAL A 20 -13.31 0.08 -33.41
N GLU A 21 -13.91 0.91 -34.26
CA GLU A 21 -13.72 0.86 -35.72
C GLU A 21 -12.27 1.14 -36.11
N GLN A 22 -11.61 2.10 -35.43
CA GLN A 22 -10.23 2.48 -35.71
C GLN A 22 -9.20 1.48 -35.18
N TYR A 23 -9.38 0.98 -33.95
CA TYR A 23 -8.37 0.19 -33.23
C TYR A 23 -8.72 -1.30 -33.08
N GLY A 24 -9.95 -1.69 -33.41
CA GLY A 24 -10.45 -3.06 -33.25
C GLY A 24 -10.88 -3.41 -31.82
N SER A 25 -11.58 -4.54 -31.67
CA SER A 25 -11.99 -5.09 -30.36
C SER A 25 -11.19 -6.35 -30.02
N ALA A 26 -10.88 -6.66 -28.75
CA ALA A 26 -11.25 -5.92 -27.53
C ALA A 26 -10.34 -4.70 -27.29
N LEU A 27 -10.95 -3.58 -26.87
CA LEU A 27 -10.27 -2.31 -26.62
C LEU A 27 -10.40 -1.90 -25.16
N LEU A 28 -9.28 -1.55 -24.53
CA LEU A 28 -9.23 -0.93 -23.20
C LEU A 28 -8.85 0.55 -23.36
N LEU A 29 -9.69 1.45 -22.87
CA LEU A 29 -9.42 2.88 -22.84
C LEU A 29 -9.05 3.29 -21.42
N LEU A 30 -7.90 3.94 -21.27
CA LEU A 30 -7.40 4.43 -19.99
C LEU A 30 -7.54 5.95 -19.96
N ASP A 31 -8.43 6.45 -19.10
CA ASP A 31 -8.56 7.88 -18.86
C ASP A 31 -7.63 8.31 -17.72
N CYS A 32 -6.52 8.95 -18.08
CA CYS A 32 -5.57 9.47 -17.09
C CYS A 32 -6.14 10.63 -16.26
N ASN A 33 -7.18 11.34 -16.74
CA ASN A 33 -7.86 12.34 -15.93
C ASN A 33 -8.66 11.68 -14.80
N ALA A 34 -9.33 10.55 -15.07
CA ALA A 34 -10.02 9.79 -14.04
C ALA A 34 -9.07 9.23 -12.97
N VAL A 35 -7.86 8.81 -13.36
CA VAL A 35 -6.79 8.41 -12.40
C VAL A 35 -6.40 9.60 -11.52
N ARG A 36 -6.19 10.77 -12.12
CA ARG A 36 -5.83 12.00 -11.41
C ARG A 36 -6.88 12.43 -10.40
N GLU A 37 -8.15 12.39 -10.80
CA GLU A 37 -9.28 12.75 -9.94
C GLU A 37 -9.39 11.80 -8.76
N GLN A 38 -9.31 10.48 -8.98
CA GLN A 38 -9.33 9.48 -7.90
C GLN A 38 -8.16 9.70 -6.93
N TYR A 39 -6.93 9.87 -7.42
CA TYR A 39 -5.79 10.13 -6.56
C TYR A 39 -5.98 11.39 -5.70
N ARG A 40 -6.50 12.48 -6.28
CA ARG A 40 -6.78 13.72 -5.56
C ARG A 40 -7.88 13.55 -4.50
N GLN A 41 -8.93 12.80 -4.81
CA GLN A 41 -9.99 12.47 -3.85
C GLN A 41 -9.45 11.67 -2.66
N LEU A 42 -8.59 10.67 -2.89
CA LEU A 42 -7.96 9.92 -1.79
C LEU A 42 -7.05 10.82 -0.96
N ARG A 43 -6.29 11.71 -1.61
CA ARG A 43 -5.42 12.67 -0.91
C ARG A 43 -6.20 13.66 -0.05
N GLU A 44 -7.37 14.11 -0.52
CA GLU A 44 -8.29 14.91 0.28
C GLU A 44 -8.89 14.10 1.44
N ALA A 45 -9.21 12.83 1.20
CA ALA A 45 -9.78 11.93 2.19
C ALA A 45 -8.80 11.50 3.29
N LEU A 46 -7.48 11.57 3.05
CA LEU A 46 -6.44 11.21 4.00
C LEU A 46 -5.30 12.26 3.97
N PRO A 47 -5.56 13.49 4.48
CA PRO A 47 -4.56 14.54 4.48
C PRO A 47 -3.37 14.15 5.38
N GLY A 48 -2.15 14.42 4.89
CA GLY A 48 -0.92 14.09 5.61
C GLY A 48 -0.43 12.64 5.45
N VAL A 49 -1.18 11.79 4.75
CA VAL A 49 -0.75 10.43 4.38
C VAL A 49 0.01 10.46 3.06
N ASP A 50 1.21 9.86 3.02
CA ASP A 50 1.93 9.63 1.77
C ASP A 50 1.42 8.35 1.08
N PHE A 51 1.15 8.41 -0.22
CA PHE A 51 0.68 7.27 -0.99
C PHE A 51 1.78 6.62 -1.82
N PHE A 52 1.84 5.31 -1.76
CA PHE A 52 2.70 4.46 -2.57
C PHE A 52 1.83 3.54 -3.43
N TYR A 53 1.60 3.91 -4.68
CA TYR A 53 0.71 3.14 -5.56
C TYR A 53 1.24 1.72 -5.78
N ALA A 54 0.38 0.72 -5.52
CA ALA A 54 0.68 -0.68 -5.71
C ALA A 54 0.64 -1.05 -7.20
N ILE A 55 1.82 -1.11 -7.82
CA ILE A 55 2.00 -1.27 -9.28
C ILE A 55 1.32 -2.53 -9.82
N LYS A 56 1.27 -3.59 -9.02
CA LYS A 56 0.57 -4.85 -9.30
C LYS A 56 -0.90 -4.69 -9.75
N SER A 57 -1.54 -3.57 -9.41
CA SER A 57 -2.92 -3.29 -9.82
C SER A 57 -3.04 -2.92 -11.29
N LEU A 58 -2.27 -1.94 -11.78
CA LEU A 58 -2.23 -1.53 -13.18
C LEU A 58 -0.86 -0.91 -13.53
N PRO A 59 0.10 -1.71 -14.04
CA PRO A 59 1.47 -1.26 -14.33
C PRO A 59 1.59 -0.56 -15.70
N HIS A 60 0.62 0.29 -16.07
CA HIS A 60 0.63 0.97 -17.37
C HIS A 60 1.46 2.26 -17.32
N PRO A 61 2.44 2.49 -18.23
CA PRO A 61 3.33 3.66 -18.17
C PRO A 61 2.62 5.00 -18.02
N ASP A 62 1.55 5.25 -18.80
CA ASP A 62 0.81 6.52 -18.72
C ASP A 62 0.08 6.72 -17.39
N VAL A 63 -0.38 5.64 -16.75
CA VAL A 63 -1.00 5.69 -15.41
C VAL A 63 0.05 6.01 -14.36
N LEU A 64 1.20 5.34 -14.45
CA LEU A 64 2.30 5.57 -13.52
C LEU A 64 2.87 6.99 -13.68
N ASP A 65 3.07 7.48 -14.91
CA ASP A 65 3.52 8.85 -15.16
C ASP A 65 2.52 9.88 -14.63
N THR A 66 1.22 9.66 -14.85
CA THR A 66 0.16 10.50 -14.26
C THR A 66 0.25 10.54 -12.74
N LEU A 67 0.48 9.41 -12.07
CA LEU A 67 0.63 9.34 -10.63
C LEU A 67 1.93 10.01 -10.14
N VAL A 68 3.02 9.93 -10.90
CA VAL A 68 4.27 10.68 -10.62
C VAL A 68 4.00 12.18 -10.66
N GLN A 69 3.28 12.67 -11.67
CA GLN A 69 2.91 14.08 -11.79
C GLN A 69 2.05 14.57 -10.61
N GLU A 70 1.22 13.69 -10.03
CA GLU A 70 0.43 13.98 -8.82
C GLU A 70 1.22 13.78 -7.50
N GLY A 71 2.47 13.32 -7.60
CA GLY A 71 3.40 13.18 -6.48
C GLY A 71 3.35 11.84 -5.75
N ALA A 72 2.75 10.79 -6.32
CA ALA A 72 2.71 9.46 -5.71
C ALA A 72 4.11 8.84 -5.60
N GLY A 73 4.30 7.97 -4.61
CA GLY A 73 5.35 6.96 -4.61
C GLY A 73 4.86 5.64 -5.20
N PHE A 74 5.69 4.59 -5.13
CA PHE A 74 5.32 3.26 -5.61
C PHE A 74 5.63 2.13 -4.63
N ASP A 75 4.65 1.24 -4.46
CA ASP A 75 4.83 -0.10 -3.90
C ASP A 75 5.27 -1.04 -5.04
N ILE A 76 6.47 -1.60 -4.86
CA ILE A 76 7.07 -2.61 -5.74
C ILE A 76 7.19 -3.96 -5.02
N ALA A 77 7.07 -5.05 -5.77
CA ALA A 77 7.16 -6.42 -5.27
C ALA A 77 8.22 -7.27 -6.00
N THR A 78 8.62 -6.90 -7.22
CA THR A 78 9.51 -7.72 -8.07
C THR A 78 10.54 -6.90 -8.84
N SER A 79 11.63 -7.55 -9.28
CA SER A 79 12.58 -6.93 -10.23
C SER A 79 11.93 -6.47 -11.55
N GLY A 80 10.84 -7.10 -11.99
CA GLY A 80 10.13 -6.69 -13.20
C GLY A 80 9.48 -5.32 -13.06
N GLU A 81 8.84 -5.06 -11.91
CA GLU A 81 8.24 -3.76 -11.61
C GLU A 81 9.30 -2.67 -11.42
N ILE A 82 10.48 -3.02 -10.89
CA ILE A 82 11.61 -2.08 -10.80
C ILE A 82 12.01 -1.55 -12.18
N GLU A 83 12.05 -2.42 -13.21
CA GLU A 83 12.42 -1.98 -14.56
C GLU A 83 11.38 -1.04 -15.19
N ILE A 84 10.10 -1.18 -14.80
CA ILE A 84 9.04 -0.24 -15.19
C ILE A 84 9.26 1.11 -14.49
N VAL A 85 9.42 1.11 -13.15
CA VAL A 85 9.57 2.35 -12.36
C VAL A 85 10.86 3.09 -12.71
N ARG A 86 11.92 2.37 -13.09
CA ARG A 86 13.20 2.99 -13.48
C ARG A 86 13.08 3.91 -14.70
N GLN A 87 12.08 3.71 -15.54
CA GLN A 87 11.85 4.55 -16.72
C GLN A 87 11.11 5.86 -16.38
N LEU A 88 10.55 5.97 -15.16
CA LEU A 88 9.78 7.13 -14.72
C LEU A 88 10.68 8.20 -14.09
N PRO A 89 10.31 9.49 -14.17
CA PRO A 89 11.07 10.59 -13.56
C PRO A 89 10.84 10.68 -12.04
N ILE A 90 11.04 9.59 -11.30
CA ILE A 90 10.82 9.50 -9.85
C ILE A 90 12.12 9.13 -9.11
N SER A 91 12.28 9.70 -7.91
CA SER A 91 13.36 9.28 -7.00
C SER A 91 13.13 7.83 -6.53
N PRO A 92 14.13 6.94 -6.59
CA PRO A 92 14.03 5.59 -6.02
C PRO A 92 13.68 5.58 -4.52
N ARG A 93 13.92 6.70 -3.80
CA ARG A 93 13.54 6.84 -2.38
C ARG A 93 12.03 7.00 -2.16
N ARG A 94 11.27 7.30 -3.21
CA ARG A 94 9.79 7.27 -3.24
C ARG A 94 9.27 5.88 -3.60
N THR A 95 10.03 4.82 -3.32
CA THR A 95 9.58 3.44 -3.46
C THR A 95 9.71 2.65 -2.17
N ILE A 96 8.80 1.71 -1.97
CA ILE A 96 8.79 0.74 -0.88
C ILE A 96 8.64 -0.65 -1.46
N HIS A 97 9.36 -1.63 -0.91
CA HIS A 97 9.29 -3.00 -1.39
C HIS A 97 8.48 -3.87 -0.42
N THR A 98 7.23 -4.14 -0.75
CA THR A 98 6.23 -4.62 0.23
C THR A 98 6.04 -6.12 0.25
N HIS A 99 6.55 -6.84 -0.76
CA HIS A 99 6.46 -8.30 -0.79
C HIS A 99 7.17 -8.88 0.45
N PRO A 100 6.47 -9.60 1.35
CA PRO A 100 7.05 -9.98 2.64
C PRO A 100 8.10 -11.08 2.51
N ILE A 101 8.03 -11.95 1.48
CA ILE A 101 9.01 -13.03 1.25
C ILE A 101 9.76 -12.82 -0.07
N LYS A 102 10.96 -12.24 -0.02
CA LYS A 102 11.72 -11.85 -1.23
C LYS A 102 12.77 -12.88 -1.59
N ARG A 103 13.12 -12.97 -2.88
CA ARG A 103 14.34 -13.64 -3.31
C ARG A 103 15.53 -12.71 -3.05
N ASN A 104 16.71 -13.27 -2.78
CA ASN A 104 17.94 -12.48 -2.61
C ASN A 104 18.26 -11.61 -3.85
N LYS A 105 17.83 -12.04 -5.05
CA LYS A 105 17.94 -11.24 -6.27
C LYS A 105 17.07 -9.98 -6.21
N ASP A 106 15.80 -10.09 -5.79
CA ASP A 106 14.88 -8.95 -5.71
C ASP A 106 15.39 -7.90 -4.70
N ILE A 107 15.92 -8.34 -3.55
CA ILE A 107 16.56 -7.45 -2.56
C ILE A 107 17.72 -6.66 -3.17
N ARG A 108 18.63 -7.36 -3.87
CA ARG A 108 19.81 -6.73 -4.48
C ARG A 108 19.44 -5.78 -5.62
N ASP A 109 18.47 -6.16 -6.44
CA ASP A 109 18.00 -5.34 -7.56
C ASP A 109 17.32 -4.06 -7.03
N ALA A 110 16.47 -4.17 -6.01
CA ALA A 110 15.84 -3.04 -5.33
C ALA A 110 16.87 -2.08 -4.71
N LEU A 111 17.87 -2.62 -4.02
CA LEU A 111 18.96 -1.84 -3.44
C LEU A 111 19.84 -1.15 -4.49
N ARG A 112 20.04 -1.78 -5.65
CA ARG A 112 20.79 -1.19 -6.78
C ARG A 112 19.99 -0.09 -7.46
N PHE A 113 18.67 -0.27 -7.57
CA PHE A 113 17.77 0.77 -8.04
C PHE A 113 17.73 1.97 -7.09
N GLY A 114 17.88 1.74 -5.78
CA GLY A 114 17.88 2.77 -4.75
C GLY A 114 16.67 2.72 -3.80
N CYS A 115 15.84 1.68 -3.92
CA CYS A 115 14.81 1.36 -2.94
C CYS A 115 15.46 0.84 -1.65
N THR A 116 15.12 1.46 -0.52
CA THR A 116 15.75 1.17 0.78
C THR A 116 14.77 0.87 1.90
N THR A 117 13.47 0.84 1.60
CA THR A 117 12.44 0.49 2.57
C THR A 117 11.85 -0.86 2.18
N PHE A 118 11.86 -1.82 3.09
CA PHE A 118 11.40 -3.18 2.83
C PHE A 118 10.44 -3.64 3.92
N VAL A 119 9.41 -4.39 3.52
CA VAL A 119 8.50 -5.04 4.46
C VAL A 119 9.01 -6.45 4.77
N VAL A 120 8.95 -6.84 6.05
CA VAL A 120 9.26 -8.20 6.52
C VAL A 120 8.23 -8.62 7.56
N ASP A 121 8.02 -9.93 7.73
CA ASP A 121 7.06 -10.47 8.70
C ASP A 121 7.57 -11.67 9.50
N ASN A 122 8.84 -12.05 9.35
CA ASN A 122 9.42 -13.20 10.05
C ASN A 122 10.95 -13.09 10.17
N ILE A 123 11.51 -13.88 11.07
CA ILE A 123 12.96 -13.91 11.38
C ILE A 123 13.82 -14.31 10.17
N GLU A 124 13.40 -15.30 9.38
CA GLU A 124 14.19 -15.76 8.24
C GLU A 124 14.28 -14.71 7.14
N GLU A 125 13.24 -13.90 6.97
CA GLU A 125 13.28 -12.76 6.08
C GLU A 125 14.18 -11.64 6.63
N ILE A 126 14.09 -11.33 7.93
CA ILE A 126 14.96 -10.33 8.59
C ILE A 126 16.44 -10.67 8.36
N LYS A 127 16.82 -11.94 8.54
CA LYS A 127 18.21 -12.41 8.37
C LYS A 127 18.79 -12.11 6.98
N LYS A 128 17.97 -12.07 5.92
CA LYS A 128 18.42 -11.72 4.55
C LYS A 128 18.96 -10.29 4.44
N PHE A 129 18.59 -9.42 5.37
CA PHE A 129 18.99 -8.01 5.36
C PHE A 129 20.23 -7.71 6.22
N ALA A 130 20.75 -8.68 6.98
CA ALA A 130 21.86 -8.46 7.92
C ALA A 130 23.10 -7.82 7.25
N ASP A 131 23.45 -8.27 6.04
CA ASP A 131 24.58 -7.74 5.25
C ASP A 131 24.33 -6.34 4.68
N PHE A 132 23.08 -5.87 4.71
CA PHE A 132 22.64 -4.59 4.15
C PHE A 132 22.20 -3.58 5.22
N LYS A 133 22.46 -3.86 6.50
CA LYS A 133 21.94 -3.10 7.65
C LYS A 133 22.16 -1.59 7.61
N HIS A 134 23.25 -1.11 7.00
CA HIS A 134 23.55 0.32 6.85
C HIS A 134 22.83 0.99 5.67
N ARG A 135 22.07 0.24 4.88
CA ARG A 135 21.42 0.69 3.64
C ARG A 135 19.90 0.60 3.69
N VAL A 136 19.34 -0.20 4.60
CA VAL A 136 17.91 -0.52 4.64
C VAL A 136 17.24 0.02 5.89
N GLY A 137 15.94 0.30 5.77
CA GLY A 137 15.06 0.29 6.92
C GLY A 137 13.88 -0.65 6.66
N LEU A 138 13.43 -1.30 7.72
CA LEU A 138 12.41 -2.32 7.66
C LEU A 138 11.07 -1.81 8.20
N LEU A 139 9.98 -2.22 7.57
CA LEU A 139 8.64 -2.15 8.14
C LEU A 139 8.24 -3.57 8.55
N LEU A 140 7.80 -3.76 9.79
CA LEU A 140 7.30 -5.04 10.25
C LEU A 140 5.82 -5.15 9.90
N ARG A 141 5.45 -6.12 9.07
CA ARG A 141 4.05 -6.35 8.71
C ARG A 141 3.34 -7.09 9.83
N ILE A 142 2.33 -6.46 10.41
CA ILE A 142 1.47 -7.03 11.43
C ILE A 142 0.23 -7.62 10.73
N CYS A 143 -0.16 -8.83 11.13
CA CYS A 143 -1.41 -9.45 10.70
C CYS A 143 -2.49 -9.27 11.76
N PHE A 144 -3.71 -9.03 11.30
CA PHE A 144 -4.90 -8.97 12.13
C PHE A 144 -5.92 -9.91 11.51
N ARG A 145 -6.56 -10.75 12.33
CA ARG A 145 -7.63 -11.61 11.83
C ARG A 145 -8.79 -10.72 11.39
N ASN A 146 -9.03 -10.64 10.08
CA ASN A 146 -10.18 -9.94 9.53
C ASN A 146 -11.22 -10.96 9.02
N PRO A 147 -12.27 -11.28 9.81
CA PRO A 147 -13.30 -12.22 9.37
C PRO A 147 -14.14 -11.69 8.19
N ASN A 148 -14.09 -10.39 7.90
CA ASN A 148 -14.95 -9.72 6.91
C ASN A 148 -14.23 -9.43 5.57
N ALA A 149 -12.95 -9.77 5.42
CA ALA A 149 -12.21 -9.51 4.19
C ALA A 149 -12.64 -10.45 3.05
N THR A 150 -12.94 -9.89 1.87
CA THR A 150 -13.21 -10.69 0.65
C THR A 150 -11.98 -11.50 0.22
N VAL A 151 -10.78 -10.97 0.47
CA VAL A 151 -9.50 -11.68 0.33
C VAL A 151 -8.70 -11.51 1.62
N ASP A 152 -8.72 -12.55 2.46
CA ASP A 152 -7.98 -12.59 3.72
C ASP A 152 -6.49 -12.90 3.48
N LEU A 153 -5.67 -11.84 3.47
CA LEU A 153 -4.21 -11.95 3.37
C LEU A 153 -3.54 -12.27 4.71
N SER A 154 -4.25 -12.19 5.84
CA SER A 154 -3.68 -12.35 7.17
C SER A 154 -3.27 -13.80 7.45
N LYS A 155 -3.86 -14.77 6.76
CA LYS A 155 -3.47 -16.20 6.83
C LYS A 155 -2.15 -16.50 6.16
N LYS A 156 -1.70 -15.65 5.23
CA LYS A 156 -0.51 -15.88 4.42
C LYS A 156 0.65 -14.97 4.83
N PHE A 157 0.38 -13.77 5.30
CA PHE A 157 1.37 -12.71 5.51
C PHE A 157 1.13 -11.92 6.80
N GLY A 158 2.23 -11.49 7.42
CA GLY A 158 2.27 -10.69 8.64
C GLY A 158 2.47 -11.52 9.91
N CYS A 159 3.21 -10.98 10.88
CA CYS A 159 3.35 -11.56 12.21
C CYS A 159 2.22 -11.09 13.12
N PRO A 160 1.82 -11.91 14.11
CA PRO A 160 0.82 -11.47 15.06
C PRO A 160 1.42 -10.42 16.02
N PRO A 161 0.60 -9.51 16.59
CA PRO A 161 1.10 -8.41 17.43
C PRO A 161 1.99 -8.85 18.59
N GLU A 162 1.73 -10.02 19.18
CA GLU A 162 2.54 -10.60 20.25
C GLU A 162 3.97 -10.95 19.85
N GLU A 163 4.23 -11.21 18.56
CA GLU A 163 5.56 -11.52 18.03
C GLU A 163 6.34 -10.28 17.60
N ALA A 164 5.70 -9.10 17.52
CA ALA A 164 6.32 -7.87 17.02
C ALA A 164 7.59 -7.49 17.83
N LEU A 165 7.55 -7.60 19.16
CA LEU A 165 8.71 -7.34 20.02
C LEU A 165 9.86 -8.32 19.77
N THR A 166 9.55 -9.60 19.57
CA THR A 166 10.56 -10.61 19.23
C THR A 166 11.27 -10.26 17.93
N LEU A 167 10.52 -9.84 16.91
CA LEU A 167 11.11 -9.40 15.63
C LEU A 167 11.93 -8.11 15.79
N LEU A 168 11.48 -7.15 16.60
CA LEU A 168 12.22 -5.92 16.89
C LEU A 168 13.56 -6.20 17.57
N HIS A 169 13.57 -7.07 18.58
CA HIS A 169 14.82 -7.47 19.24
C HIS A 169 15.77 -8.20 18.30
N GLU A 170 15.26 -9.04 17.40
CA GLU A 170 16.09 -9.71 16.39
C GLU A 170 16.68 -8.70 15.39
N CYS A 171 15.88 -7.74 14.91
CA CYS A 171 16.39 -6.62 14.10
C CYS A 171 17.48 -5.85 14.84
N LYS A 172 17.26 -5.49 16.11
CA LYS A 172 18.26 -4.81 16.94
C LYS A 172 19.54 -5.63 17.08
N ARG A 173 19.44 -6.92 17.37
CA ARG A 173 20.58 -7.85 17.49
C ARG A 173 21.43 -7.88 16.22
N LEU A 174 20.79 -7.77 15.06
CA LEU A 174 21.45 -7.72 13.74
C LEU A 174 21.89 -6.30 13.34
N GLY A 175 21.54 -5.27 14.10
CA GLY A 175 21.82 -3.86 13.81
C GLY A 175 20.96 -3.29 12.68
N LEU A 176 19.78 -3.87 12.44
CA LEU A 176 18.82 -3.43 11.43
C LEU A 176 17.89 -2.36 12.00
N HIS A 177 17.74 -1.26 11.27
CA HIS A 177 16.82 -0.19 11.63
C HIS A 177 15.38 -0.56 11.24
N VAL A 178 14.48 -0.58 12.22
CA VAL A 178 13.05 -0.74 12.00
C VAL A 178 12.40 0.63 11.98
N LYS A 179 11.85 1.00 10.82
CA LYS A 179 11.20 2.29 10.60
C LYS A 179 9.79 2.35 11.20
N GLY A 180 9.12 1.22 11.33
CA GLY A 180 7.66 1.22 11.43
C GLY A 180 6.99 -0.13 11.38
N PHE A 181 5.67 -0.07 11.41
CA PHE A 181 4.77 -1.18 11.17
C PHE A 181 4.04 -1.01 9.85
N SER A 182 3.63 -2.11 9.24
CA SER A 182 2.68 -2.12 8.14
C SER A 182 1.56 -3.12 8.40
N PHE A 183 0.41 -2.94 7.75
CA PHE A 183 -0.61 -3.97 7.70
C PHE A 183 -1.39 -3.89 6.38
N HIS A 184 -2.23 -4.89 6.11
CA HIS A 184 -3.17 -4.83 5.00
C HIS A 184 -4.43 -5.59 5.35
N VAL A 185 -5.57 -4.92 5.29
CA VAL A 185 -6.87 -5.45 5.75
C VAL A 185 -7.62 -6.31 4.73
N GLY A 186 -6.98 -6.67 3.61
CA GLY A 186 -7.63 -7.22 2.42
C GLY A 186 -7.99 -6.17 1.35
N SER A 187 -8.41 -6.63 0.17
CA SER A 187 -8.81 -5.76 -0.96
C SER A 187 -10.33 -5.57 -0.98
N GLN A 188 -10.80 -4.40 -1.45
CA GLN A 188 -12.22 -4.06 -1.58
C GLN A 188 -12.99 -4.18 -0.25
N CYS A 189 -12.51 -3.48 0.78
CA CYS A 189 -13.18 -3.46 2.08
C CYS A 189 -14.50 -2.67 1.98
N GLN A 190 -15.60 -3.24 2.45
CA GLN A 190 -16.92 -2.58 2.42
C GLN A 190 -17.05 -1.48 3.47
N THR A 191 -16.35 -1.62 4.59
CA THR A 191 -16.31 -0.66 5.70
C THR A 191 -14.87 -0.40 6.10
N ALA A 192 -14.64 0.73 6.75
CA ALA A 192 -13.32 1.12 7.26
C ALA A 192 -13.00 0.52 8.64
N GLU A 193 -13.89 -0.28 9.22
CA GLU A 193 -13.76 -0.82 10.58
C GLU A 193 -12.47 -1.63 10.74
N SER A 194 -12.13 -2.46 9.75
CA SER A 194 -10.90 -3.25 9.78
C SER A 194 -9.63 -2.39 9.76
N HIS A 195 -9.64 -1.25 9.03
CA HIS A 195 -8.53 -0.30 9.08
C HIS A 195 -8.41 0.33 10.46
N VAL A 196 -9.54 0.74 11.05
CA VAL A 196 -9.57 1.36 12.39
C VAL A 196 -9.05 0.40 13.46
N GLU A 197 -9.50 -0.86 13.45
CA GLU A 197 -9.05 -1.88 14.39
C GLU A 197 -7.54 -2.15 14.27
N ALA A 198 -7.04 -2.24 13.03
CA ALA A 198 -5.62 -2.41 12.75
C ALA A 198 -4.80 -1.21 13.23
N ILE A 199 -5.26 0.03 12.98
CA ILE A 199 -4.60 1.26 13.45
C ILE A 199 -4.55 1.30 14.98
N LYS A 200 -5.67 1.01 15.66
CA LYS A 200 -5.72 0.97 17.14
C LYS A 200 -4.79 -0.09 17.72
N SER A 201 -4.69 -1.24 17.06
CA SER A 201 -3.76 -2.30 17.48
C SER A 201 -2.31 -1.88 17.29
N CYS A 202 -1.96 -1.25 16.16
CA CYS A 202 -0.63 -0.68 15.94
C CYS A 202 -0.32 0.47 16.91
N LYS A 203 -1.30 1.30 17.26
CA LYS A 203 -1.15 2.35 18.29
C LYS A 203 -0.70 1.75 19.62
N ALA A 204 -1.40 0.72 20.09
CA ALA A 204 -1.03 0.02 21.32
C ALA A 204 0.38 -0.61 21.25
N LEU A 205 0.81 -1.08 20.08
CA LEU A 205 2.19 -1.53 19.86
C LEU A 205 3.19 -0.37 19.97
N PHE A 206 2.95 0.77 19.33
CA PHE A 206 3.81 1.94 19.45
C PHE A 206 3.95 2.41 20.91
N GLU A 207 2.83 2.49 21.64
CA GLU A 207 2.81 2.88 23.05
C GLU A 207 3.62 1.90 23.91
N ARG A 208 3.41 0.59 23.73
CA ARG A 208 4.16 -0.44 24.45
C ARG A 208 5.66 -0.39 24.16
N ILE A 209 6.06 -0.09 22.93
CA ILE A 209 7.49 0.00 22.55
C ILE A 209 8.12 1.28 23.07
N ALA A 210 7.35 2.36 23.19
CA ALA A 210 7.84 3.60 23.79
C ALA A 210 8.20 3.44 25.29
N GLU A 211 7.70 2.40 25.94
CA GLU A 211 8.07 2.02 27.32
C GLU A 211 9.34 1.15 27.38
N ASP A 212 9.86 0.67 26.24
CA ASP A 212 11.06 -0.17 26.16
C ASP A 212 12.28 0.67 25.73
N ASP A 213 13.06 1.13 26.70
CA ASP A 213 14.31 1.89 26.49
C ASP A 213 15.40 1.13 25.71
N THR A 214 15.18 -0.16 25.42
CA THR A 214 16.08 -0.96 24.63
C THR A 214 15.73 -0.95 23.14
N ILE A 215 14.65 -0.35 22.67
CA ILE A 215 14.29 -0.35 21.25
C ILE A 215 14.22 1.09 20.72
N ASP A 216 14.87 1.36 19.59
CA ASP A 216 14.69 2.64 18.90
C ASP A 216 13.22 2.76 18.44
N PRO A 217 12.50 3.84 18.79
CA PRO A 217 11.07 3.93 18.56
C PRO A 217 10.76 3.99 17.06
N PRO A 218 9.99 3.02 16.52
CA PRO A 218 9.53 3.09 15.14
C PRO A 218 8.58 4.27 14.96
N SER A 219 8.59 4.91 13.79
CA SER A 219 7.91 6.19 13.55
C SER A 219 7.07 6.23 12.27
N ILE A 220 6.87 5.09 11.60
CA ILE A 220 6.07 4.97 10.39
C ILE A 220 4.97 3.93 10.60
N LEU A 221 3.74 4.27 10.23
CA LEU A 221 2.67 3.30 10.07
C LEU A 221 2.24 3.25 8.60
N ASP A 222 2.40 2.10 7.98
CA ASP A 222 1.82 1.84 6.66
C ASP A 222 0.47 1.14 6.81
N ILE A 223 -0.61 1.82 6.42
CA ILE A 223 -1.98 1.30 6.55
C ILE A 223 -2.39 0.38 5.38
N GLY A 224 -1.48 0.15 4.43
CA GLY A 224 -1.71 -0.68 3.26
C GLY A 224 -2.78 -0.11 2.32
N GLY A 225 -3.42 -1.00 1.56
CA GLY A 225 -4.51 -0.67 0.65
C GLY A 225 -5.89 -1.06 1.20
N GLY A 226 -6.76 -1.52 0.31
CA GLY A 226 -8.11 -1.98 0.67
C GLY A 226 -9.22 -0.96 0.44
N PHE A 227 -8.87 0.26 0.04
CA PHE A 227 -9.81 1.29 -0.37
C PHE A 227 -10.77 0.76 -1.47
N PRO A 228 -12.09 0.91 -1.30
CA PRO A 228 -13.08 0.33 -2.20
C PRO A 228 -13.25 1.18 -3.46
N VAL A 229 -13.41 0.52 -4.62
CA VAL A 229 -13.89 1.18 -5.85
C VAL A 229 -15.38 0.93 -6.03
N ASN A 230 -16.09 1.93 -6.52
CA ASN A 230 -17.51 1.86 -6.81
C ASN A 230 -17.75 1.12 -8.13
N TYR A 231 -18.18 -0.14 -8.05
CA TYR A 231 -18.61 -0.91 -9.23
C TYR A 231 -20.13 -0.80 -9.49
N ASN A 232 -20.91 -0.29 -8.52
CA ASN A 232 -22.37 -0.11 -8.56
C ASN A 232 -22.75 1.23 -7.87
N ASP A 233 -23.93 1.79 -8.15
CA ASP A 233 -24.44 3.09 -7.66
C ASP A 233 -24.67 3.23 -6.13
N ASN A 234 -24.33 2.22 -5.32
CA ASN A 234 -24.73 2.15 -3.90
C ASN A 234 -23.55 2.04 -2.91
N GLN A 235 -22.51 2.86 -3.06
CA GLN A 235 -21.37 2.81 -2.12
C GLN A 235 -20.97 4.17 -1.56
N VAL A 236 -20.42 4.09 -0.35
CA VAL A 236 -19.95 5.19 0.50
C VAL A 236 -18.84 5.97 -0.22
N SER A 237 -18.87 7.30 -0.15
CA SER A 237 -17.81 8.13 -0.74
C SER A 237 -16.45 7.81 -0.10
N ILE A 238 -15.34 7.99 -0.83
CA ILE A 238 -14.02 7.77 -0.23
C ILE A 238 -13.76 8.69 0.97
N LEU A 239 -14.35 9.90 0.98
CA LEU A 239 -14.28 10.84 2.09
C LEU A 239 -14.91 10.27 3.37
N ASP A 240 -16.08 9.66 3.24
CA ASP A 240 -16.84 9.03 4.32
C ASP A 240 -16.18 7.73 4.76
N PHE A 241 -15.71 6.91 3.81
CA PHE A 241 -14.94 5.69 4.12
C PHE A 241 -13.70 6.03 4.95
N CYS A 242 -12.95 7.06 4.56
CA CYS A 242 -11.74 7.46 5.26
C CYS A 242 -12.01 8.28 6.53
N GLN A 243 -13.22 8.78 6.80
CA GLN A 243 -13.52 9.55 8.01
C GLN A 243 -13.11 8.84 9.31
N PRO A 244 -13.56 7.60 9.59
CA PRO A 244 -13.14 6.89 10.79
C PRO A 244 -11.65 6.52 10.78
N ILE A 245 -11.04 6.32 9.60
CA ILE A 245 -9.59 6.11 9.46
C ILE A 245 -8.83 7.36 9.91
N ARG A 246 -9.24 8.56 9.46
CA ARG A 246 -8.64 9.84 9.89
C ARG A 246 -8.73 10.01 11.40
N ALA A 247 -9.88 9.69 12.00
CA ALA A 247 -10.05 9.77 13.45
C ALA A 247 -9.07 8.84 14.19
N ALA A 248 -8.91 7.59 13.73
CA ALA A 248 -7.97 6.64 14.31
C ALA A 248 -6.50 7.08 14.13
N LEU A 249 -6.15 7.64 12.97
CA LEU A 249 -4.80 8.15 12.71
C LEU A 249 -4.45 9.36 13.58
N ALA A 250 -5.43 10.23 13.89
CA ALA A 250 -5.23 11.38 14.76
C ALA A 250 -4.93 11.00 16.22
N GLU A 251 -5.25 9.77 16.63
CA GLU A 251 -4.93 9.24 17.95
C GLU A 251 -3.54 8.60 18.04
N LEU A 252 -2.80 8.47 16.92
CA LEU A 252 -1.44 7.93 16.96
C LEU A 252 -0.49 8.86 17.72
N PRO A 253 0.61 8.33 18.29
CA PRO A 253 1.64 9.17 18.86
C PRO A 253 2.12 10.22 17.83
N PRO A 254 2.35 11.48 18.23
CA PRO A 254 2.55 12.60 17.29
C PRO A 254 3.81 12.48 16.42
N TYR A 255 4.76 11.63 16.81
CA TYR A 255 5.96 11.35 16.03
C TYR A 255 5.75 10.27 14.94
N VAL A 256 4.60 9.59 14.94
CA VAL A 256 4.27 8.54 13.96
C VAL A 256 3.67 9.19 12.71
N ARG A 257 4.27 8.89 11.56
CA ARG A 257 3.79 9.31 10.25
C ARG A 257 3.10 8.17 9.52
N ALA A 258 1.93 8.43 8.97
CA ALA A 258 1.20 7.45 8.18
C ALA A 258 1.57 7.46 6.69
N ILE A 259 1.64 6.27 6.10
CA ILE A 259 1.71 6.04 4.65
C ILE A 259 0.65 5.01 4.26
N ALA A 260 0.31 4.91 2.98
CA ALA A 260 -0.65 3.92 2.48
C ALA A 260 -0.26 3.38 1.10
N GLU A 261 -0.79 2.20 0.77
CA GLU A 261 -0.51 1.45 -0.46
C GLU A 261 -1.79 1.28 -1.32
N PRO A 262 -2.43 2.36 -1.81
CA PRO A 262 -3.60 2.22 -2.67
C PRO A 262 -3.22 1.52 -3.98
N GLY A 263 -4.21 0.90 -4.62
CA GLY A 263 -3.95 0.19 -5.87
C GLY A 263 -5.21 -0.10 -6.66
N ARG A 264 -6.25 -0.62 -6.00
CA ARG A 264 -7.54 -0.85 -6.67
C ARG A 264 -8.27 0.47 -6.91
N PHE A 265 -8.41 1.27 -5.85
CA PHE A 265 -8.80 2.68 -5.90
C PHE A 265 -7.72 3.49 -6.58
#